data_AF-A0A0M3JEV1-F1
#
_entry.id   AF-A0A0M3JEV1-F1
#
_cell.length_a   1.000
_cell.length_b   1.000
_cell.length_c   1.000
_cell.angle_alpha   90.00
_cell.angle_beta   90.00
_cell.angle_gamma   90.00
#
_symmetry.space_group_name_H-M   'P 1'
#
loop_
_entity.id
_entity.type
_entity.pdbx_description
1 polymer ?
#
loop_
_entity_poly.entity_id
_entity_poly.type
_entity_poly.pdbx_seq_one_letter_code
_entity_poly.pdbx_strand_id
1 'polypeptide(L)'
;MINELLNGIKVVKLYAWEQPMEAAITEIRRREVVLIRKAALTKSLCSIINMSSPFLVALFSFATFTLSSPQNVITPQIAFVSLTLFNQLRAPMILLTDLISQAVQVIN
;
A
#
# COMPACT_ATOMS: atom_id res chain seq x y z
N MET A 1 -25.29 1.79 11.30
CA MET A 1 -26.11 0.80 10.58
C MET A 1 -26.24 -0.56 11.28
N ILE A 2 -25.23 -1.45 11.33
CA ILE A 2 -25.41 -2.75 12.03
C ILE A 2 -25.76 -2.55 13.51
N ASN A 3 -25.13 -1.57 14.16
CA ASN A 3 -25.41 -1.24 15.56
C ASN A 3 -26.84 -0.72 15.79
N GLU A 4 -27.39 0.02 14.82
CA GLU A 4 -28.78 0.52 14.86
C GLU A 4 -29.79 -0.61 14.57
N LEU A 5 -29.41 -1.54 13.68
CA LEU A 5 -30.14 -2.77 13.39
C LEU A 5 -30.39 -3.61 14.64
N LEU A 6 -29.31 -3.81 15.42
CA LEU A 6 -29.32 -4.64 16.61
C LEU A 6 -30.13 -3.99 17.73
N ASN A 7 -30.06 -2.66 17.87
CA ASN A 7 -30.90 -1.91 18.81
C ASN A 7 -32.40 -1.96 18.43
N GLY A 8 -32.75 -2.10 17.14
CA GLY A 8 -34.12 -2.13 16.64
C GLY A 8 -34.73 -3.52 16.40
N ILE A 9 -34.05 -4.62 16.75
CA ILE A 9 -34.38 -5.97 16.25
C ILE A 9 -35.80 -6.46 16.60
N LYS A 10 -36.36 -6.05 17.73
CA LYS A 10 -37.74 -6.41 18.12
C LYS A 10 -38.77 -5.85 17.14
N VAL A 11 -38.59 -4.61 16.69
CA VAL A 11 -39.49 -3.94 15.73
C VAL A 11 -39.37 -4.61 14.36
N VAL A 12 -38.14 -4.93 13.93
CA VAL A 12 -37.88 -5.62 12.66
C VAL A 12 -38.61 -6.96 12.59
N LYS A 13 -38.58 -7.74 13.68
CA LYS A 13 -39.30 -9.02 13.77
C LYS A 13 -40.82 -8.86 13.82
N LEU A 14 -41.32 -7.85 14.55
CA LEU A 14 -42.76 -7.58 14.68
C LEU A 14 -43.42 -7.25 13.33
N TYR A 15 -42.68 -6.57 12.44
CA TYR A 15 -43.15 -6.17 11.12
C TYR A 15 -42.64 -7.07 9.97
N ALA A 16 -41.95 -8.18 10.28
CA ALA A 16 -41.34 -9.08 9.30
C ALA A 16 -40.43 -8.37 8.27
N TRP A 17 -39.76 -7.29 8.68
CA TRP A 17 -38.87 -6.49 7.82
C TRP A 17 -37.48 -7.11 7.61
N GLU A 18 -37.27 -8.38 7.99
CA GLU A 18 -35.97 -9.05 7.88
C GLU A 18 -35.47 -9.10 6.43
N GLN A 19 -36.34 -9.50 5.49
CA GLN A 19 -36.02 -9.61 4.06
C GLN A 19 -35.61 -8.27 3.39
N PRO A 20 -36.40 -7.17 3.50
CA PRO A 20 -35.99 -5.89 2.91
C PRO A 20 -34.72 -5.32 3.56
N MET A 21 -34.50 -5.60 4.84
CA MET A 21 -33.33 -5.14 5.57
C MET A 21 -32.06 -5.92 5.19
N GLU A 22 -32.18 -7.24 4.98
CA GLU A 22 -31.14 -8.09 4.40
C GLU A 22 -30.75 -7.63 3.00
N ALA A 23 -31.73 -7.30 2.16
CA ALA A 23 -31.49 -6.77 0.83
C ALA A 23 -30.72 -5.43 0.87
N ALA A 24 -31.07 -4.53 1.79
CA ALA A 24 -30.37 -3.25 1.97
C ALA A 24 -28.91 -3.43 2.44
N ILE A 25 -28.66 -4.32 3.40
CA ILE A 25 -27.31 -4.65 3.86
C ILE A 25 -26.49 -5.25 2.72
N THR A 26 -27.09 -6.15 1.94
CA THR A 26 -26.42 -6.83 0.82
C THR A 26 -26.00 -5.84 -0.27
N GLU A 27 -26.84 -4.85 -0.60
CA GLU A 27 -26.47 -3.82 -1.57
C GLU A 27 -25.32 -2.93 -1.08
N ILE A 28 -25.30 -2.56 0.21
CA ILE A 28 -24.19 -1.81 0.79
C ILE A 28 -22.91 -2.65 0.79
N ARG A 29 -23.00 -3.92 1.19
CA ARG A 29 -21.89 -4.87 1.18
C ARG A 29 -21.30 -5.03 -0.22
N ARG A 30 -22.14 -5.08 -1.25
CA ARG A 30 -21.70 -5.15 -2.65
C ARG A 30 -20.85 -3.94 -3.04
N ARG A 31 -21.26 -2.74 -2.63
CA ARG A 31 -20.49 -1.49 -2.87
C ARG A 31 -19.17 -1.48 -2.11
N GLU A 32 -19.20 -1.89 -0.84
CA GLU A 32 -18.01 -2.00 0.01
C GLU A 32 -16.97 -2.95 -0.60
N VAL A 33 -17.38 -4.14 -1.06
CA VAL A 33 -16.49 -5.12 -1.68
C VAL A 33 -15.83 -4.57 -2.94
N VAL A 34 -16.54 -3.78 -3.75
CA VAL A 34 -15.95 -3.13 -4.93
C VAL A 34 -14.87 -2.13 -4.53
N LEU A 35 -15.10 -1.33 -3.48
CA LEU A 35 -14.11 -0.39 -2.96
C LEU A 35 -12.89 -1.12 -2.37
N ILE A 36 -13.11 -2.16 -1.58
CA ILE A 36 -12.04 -2.99 -1.03
C ILE A 36 -11.19 -3.60 -2.15
N ARG A 37 -11.82 -4.12 -3.21
CA ARG A 37 -11.10 -4.66 -4.37
C ARG A 37 -10.26 -3.60 -5.07
N LYS A 38 -10.80 -2.39 -5.29
CA LYS A 38 -10.02 -1.28 -5.88
C LYS A 38 -8.83 -0.90 -5.00
N ALA A 39 -9.04 -0.77 -3.69
CA ALA A 39 -7.97 -0.47 -2.74
C ALA A 39 -6.91 -1.58 -2.70
N ALA A 40 -7.33 -2.85 -2.73
CA ALA A 40 -6.44 -3.99 -2.79
C ALA A 40 -5.59 -3.99 -4.06
N LEU A 41 -6.17 -3.70 -5.23
CA LEU A 41 -5.42 -3.58 -6.48
C LEU A 41 -4.36 -2.49 -6.40
N THR A 42 -4.71 -1.30 -5.92
CA THR A 42 -3.75 -0.20 -5.72
C THR A 42 -2.63 -0.61 -4.77
N LYS A 43 -2.97 -1.25 -3.65
CA LYS A 43 -2.00 -1.72 -2.66
C LYS A 43 -1.05 -2.77 -3.26
N SER A 44 -1.58 -3.72 -4.04
CA SER A 44 -0.79 -4.74 -4.73
C SER A 44 0.18 -4.12 -5.73
N LEU A 45 -0.28 -3.15 -6.54
CA LEU A 45 0.59 -2.43 -7.48
C LEU A 45 1.73 -1.69 -6.75
N CYS A 46 1.41 -0.94 -5.69
CA CYS A 46 2.42 -0.29 -4.87
C CYS A 46 3.41 -1.29 -4.25
N SER A 47 2.93 -2.46 -3.81
CA SER A 47 3.79 -3.50 -3.26
C SER A 47 4.75 -4.08 -4.30
N ILE A 48 4.29 -4.29 -5.54
CA ILE A 48 5.14 -4.77 -6.64
C ILE A 48 6.23 -3.74 -6.93
N ILE A 49 5.86 -2.46 -7.05
CA ILE A 49 6.80 -1.36 -7.27
C ILE A 49 7.83 -1.31 -6.15
N ASN A 50 7.39 -1.40 -4.89
CA ASN A 50 8.29 -1.38 -3.74
C ASN A 50 9.25 -2.58 -3.78
N MET A 51 8.77 -3.78 -4.11
CA MET A 51 9.62 -4.97 -4.22
C MET A 51 10.66 -4.85 -5.34
N SER A 52 10.31 -4.25 -6.47
CA SER A 52 11.24 -4.00 -7.60
C SER A 52 12.15 -2.78 -7.42
N SER A 53 11.79 -1.85 -6.52
CA SER A 53 12.51 -0.59 -6.30
C SER A 53 14.03 -0.74 -6.11
N PRO A 54 14.57 -1.61 -5.24
CA PRO A 54 16.02 -1.71 -5.06
C PRO A 54 16.75 -2.18 -6.32
N PHE A 55 16.13 -3.07 -7.10
CA PHE A 55 16.67 -3.53 -8.37
C PHE A 55 16.70 -2.41 -9.40
N LEU A 56 15.61 -1.65 -9.51
CA LEU A 56 15.53 -0.49 -10.41
C LEU A 56 16.53 0.60 -10.01
N VAL A 57 16.65 0.93 -8.72
CA VAL A 57 17.62 1.91 -8.21
C VAL A 57 19.05 1.49 -8.56
N ALA A 58 19.43 0.25 -8.28
CA ALA A 58 20.75 -0.26 -8.64
C ALA A 58 20.99 -0.21 -10.16
N LEU A 59 20.01 -0.62 -10.97
CA LEU A 59 20.08 -0.59 -12.42
C LEU A 59 20.31 0.84 -12.94
N PHE A 60 19.51 1.81 -12.49
CA PHE A 60 19.64 3.20 -12.91
C PHE A 60 20.96 3.82 -12.42
N SER A 61 21.37 3.57 -11.18
CA SER A 61 22.64 4.07 -10.65
C SER A 61 23.86 3.52 -11.40
N PHE A 62 23.86 2.23 -11.72
CA PHE A 62 24.95 1.62 -12.49
C PHE A 62 24.93 2.02 -13.97
N ALA A 63 23.74 2.16 -14.56
CA ALA A 63 23.59 2.67 -15.92
C ALA A 63 24.14 4.09 -16.03
N THR A 64 23.73 5.01 -15.15
CA THR A 64 24.23 6.40 -15.16
C THR A 64 25.72 6.47 -14.87
N PHE A 65 26.24 5.65 -13.94
CA PHE A 65 27.67 5.57 -13.64
C PHE A 65 28.52 5.19 -14.87
N THR A 66 28.05 4.21 -15.65
CA THR A 66 28.74 3.74 -16.87
C THR A 66 28.60 4.73 -18.02
N LEU A 67 27.44 5.36 -18.17
CA LEU A 67 27.19 6.36 -19.22
C LEU A 67 27.95 7.67 -19.01
N SER A 68 28.28 8.02 -17.75
CA SER A 68 28.89 9.32 -17.43
C SER A 68 30.36 9.45 -17.81
N SER A 69 31.13 8.35 -17.90
CA SER A 69 32.52 8.38 -18.38
C SER A 69 32.94 7.00 -18.89
N PRO A 70 33.63 6.90 -20.05
CA PRO A 70 34.16 5.64 -20.57
C PRO A 70 35.19 4.96 -19.64
N GLN A 71 35.73 5.69 -18.67
CA GLN A 71 36.73 5.20 -17.71
C GLN A 71 36.09 4.58 -16.45
N ASN A 72 34.78 4.74 -16.26
CA ASN A 72 34.06 4.23 -15.10
C ASN A 72 33.71 2.75 -15.31
N VAL A 73 34.63 1.87 -14.95
CA VAL A 73 34.39 0.42 -14.95
C VAL A 73 33.73 0.00 -13.64
N ILE A 74 32.63 -0.75 -13.74
CA ILE A 74 31.98 -1.34 -12.57
C ILE A 74 32.80 -2.54 -12.10
N THR A 75 33.68 -2.31 -11.13
CA THR A 75 34.41 -3.37 -10.42
C THR A 75 33.48 -4.06 -9.41
N PRO A 76 33.60 -5.38 -9.15
CA PRO A 76 32.77 -6.10 -8.17
C PRO A 76 32.74 -5.43 -6.80
N GLN A 77 33.88 -4.89 -6.35
CA GLN A 77 33.96 -4.13 -5.10
C GLN A 77 32.98 -2.94 -5.06
N ILE A 78 32.91 -2.15 -6.13
CA ILE A 78 32.02 -0.98 -6.22
C ILE A 78 30.56 -1.47 -6.22
N ALA A 79 30.25 -2.49 -7.03
CA ALA A 79 28.89 -3.02 -7.13
C ALA A 79 28.35 -3.55 -5.78
N PHE A 80 29.12 -4.41 -5.10
CA PHE A 80 28.68 -5.01 -3.83
C PHE A 80 28.60 -4.01 -2.68
N VAL A 81 29.53 -3.04 -2.61
CA VAL A 81 29.48 -1.98 -1.60
C VAL A 81 28.27 -1.08 -1.83
N SER A 82 28.02 -0.63 -3.06
CA SER A 82 26.85 0.19 -3.39
C SER A 82 25.53 -0.52 -3.10
N LEU A 83 25.39 -1.80 -3.47
CA LEU A 83 24.20 -2.61 -3.16
C LEU A 83 23.95 -2.72 -1.65
N THR A 84 25.01 -2.92 -0.87
CA THR A 84 24.92 -2.99 0.60
C THR A 84 24.44 -1.66 1.18
N LEU A 85 24.98 -0.53 0.71
CA LEU A 85 24.57 0.80 1.13
C LEU A 85 23.11 1.10 0.77
N PHE A 86 22.67 0.75 -0.45
CA PHE A 86 21.27 0.91 -0.86
C PHE A 86 20.31 0.10 0.03
N ASN A 87 20.68 -1.13 0.38
CA ASN A 87 19.89 -1.96 1.28
C ASN A 87 19.81 -1.38 2.70
N GLN A 88 20.90 -0.84 3.23
CA GLN A 88 20.92 -0.19 4.55
C GLN A 88 20.11 1.11 4.57
N LEU A 89 20.16 1.91 3.51
CA LEU A 89 19.42 3.17 3.40
C LEU A 89 17.90 2.96 3.32
N ARG A 90 17.46 1.77 2.91
CA ARG A 90 16.04 1.48 2.73
C ARG A 90 15.24 1.55 4.03
N ALA A 91 15.79 1.02 5.12
CA ALA A 91 15.13 1.03 6.43
C ALA A 91 14.80 2.44 6.94
N PRO A 92 15.77 3.40 7.00
CA PRO A 92 15.47 4.76 7.43
C PRO A 92 14.54 5.50 6.46
N MET A 93 14.59 5.21 5.14
CA MET A 93 13.67 5.82 4.17
C MET A 93 12.21 5.43 4.39
N ILE A 94 11.95 4.15 4.71
CA ILE A 94 10.60 3.68 5.04
C ILE A 94 10.12 4.35 6.33
N LEU A 95 10.99 4.40 7.35
CA LEU A 95 10.67 5.02 8.63
C LEU A 95 10.34 6.51 8.47
N LEU A 96 11.11 7.25 7.66
CA LEU A 96 10.82 8.66 7.38
C LEU A 96 9.46 8.84 6.69
N THR A 97 9.11 7.97 5.75
CA THR A 97 7.82 8.04 5.04
C THR A 97 6.64 7.79 5.98
N ASP A 98 6.78 6.82 6.88
CA ASP A 98 5.76 6.54 7.90
C ASP A 98 5.63 7.69 8.90
N LEU A 99 6.74 8.30 9.33
CA LEU A 99 6.70 9.47 10.22
C LEU A 99 5.97 10.65 9.57
N ILE A 100 6.21 10.93 8.29
CA ILE A 100 5.50 12.00 7.57
C ILE A 100 4.00 11.70 7.53
N SER A 101 3.62 10.44 7.25
CA SER A 101 2.21 10.04 7.20
C SER A 101 1.51 10.18 8.54
N GLN A 102 2.19 9.80 9.63
CA GLN A 102 1.68 9.95 10.99
C GLN A 102 1.57 11.43 11.40
N ALA A 103 2.57 12.25 11.06
CA ALA A 103 2.51 13.68 11.34
C ALA A 103 1.31 14.34 10.65
N VAL A 104 1.05 13.99 9.38
CA VAL A 104 -0.12 14.49 8.64
C VAL A 104 -1.43 14.02 9.28
N GLN A 105 -1.51 12.77 9.75
CA GLN A 105 -2.70 12.25 10.42
C GLN A 105 -2.96 12.87 11.79
N VAL A 106 -1.93 13.31 12.52
CA VAL A 106 -2.09 13.97 13.82
C VAL A 106 -2.56 15.42 13.69
N ILE A 107 -2.20 16.08 12.58
CA ILE A 107 -2.57 17.48 12.31
C ILE A 107 -4.01 17.61 11.79
N ASN A 108 -4.57 16.54 11.23
CA ASN A 108 -5.87 16.51 10.56
C ASN A 108 -6.93 15.82 11.43
#